data_AF-A0A2W4P468-F1
#
_entry.id   AF-A0A2W4P468-F1
#
_cell.length_a   1.000
_cell.length_b   1.000
_cell.length_c   1.000
_cell.angle_alpha   90.00
_cell.angle_beta   90.00
_cell.angle_gamma   90.00
#
_symmetry.space_group_name_H-M   'P 1'
#
loop_
_entity.id
_entity.type
_entity.pdbx_description
1 polymer ?
#
loop_
_entity_poly.entity_id
_entity_poly.type
_entity_poly.pdbx_seq_one_letter_code
_entity_poly.pdbx_strand_id
1 'polypeptide(L)'
;MADYQETARQKMKELSSKDAATRRAAAYYLGEAGYDEAITKLVTLYKSDPDPTVRRAAAYSLGMFRAVEQALARGEEKRVMDLLRRVVDQGKFGRRLRLRPRSLAMLEIIMLVLLVALIALHLLLPGLGPLPGGIEAPRLVVGGPAAETTASPDAPDRQTLITNMQTLRQLLSNDLNTLQRQFQQVLVGSELDCAAFFNEPAPLENADAAAAAYPDLVPAIQTLGNAHATLVEAKGRYEAACFDGDVIAIEAVGGLLAPVVASLASLEEITPLLSPTEEVAAPQPSTPEPTEITATPTEAATPTPEPTAAPTEPLALANPRQHLVTLYGIIDEMRNPRGPAGLLRQYWTDATRAGMTDACRDPLPDVRDDYSLPPQDAEASPELAQAVEQINLGLDLIRQGWMLFETACQTNSLASQAATGRQIVMTAEAAFQTAEGLLNVVRNR
;
A
#
# COMPACT_ATOMS: atom_id res chain seq x y z
N MET A 1 38.58 -7.94 24.58
CA MET A 1 38.47 -7.22 23.28
C MET A 1 39.42 -7.77 22.21
N ALA A 2 40.72 -7.96 22.46
CA ALA A 2 41.67 -8.48 21.45
C ALA A 2 41.28 -9.87 20.89
N ASP A 3 40.83 -10.79 21.76
CA ASP A 3 40.49 -12.18 21.41
C ASP A 3 39.26 -12.31 20.48
N TYR A 4 38.24 -11.45 20.67
CA TYR A 4 37.02 -11.43 19.83
C TYR A 4 37.32 -11.00 18.39
N GLN A 5 38.04 -9.88 18.24
CA GLN A 5 38.38 -9.30 16.93
C GLN A 5 39.32 -10.24 16.16
N GLU A 6 40.27 -10.89 16.84
CA GLU A 6 41.15 -11.88 16.24
C GLU A 6 40.38 -13.11 15.76
N THR A 7 39.48 -13.63 16.59
CA THR A 7 38.63 -14.77 16.22
C THR A 7 37.70 -14.42 15.04
N ALA A 8 37.08 -13.24 15.03
CA ALA A 8 36.23 -12.79 13.93
C ALA A 8 37.02 -12.67 12.60
N ARG A 9 38.22 -12.09 12.63
CA ARG A 9 39.12 -12.02 11.47
C ARG A 9 39.53 -13.40 10.97
N GLN A 10 39.79 -14.33 11.89
CA GLN A 10 40.09 -15.70 11.52
C GLN A 10 38.88 -16.37 10.85
N LYS A 11 37.67 -16.17 11.37
CA LYS A 11 36.43 -16.68 10.75
C LYS A 11 36.13 -16.04 9.40
N MET A 12 36.49 -14.78 9.19
CA MET A 12 36.42 -14.12 7.88
C MET A 12 37.33 -14.77 6.82
N LYS A 13 38.47 -15.34 7.22
CA LYS A 13 39.33 -16.13 6.32
C LYS A 13 38.71 -17.51 6.05
N GLU A 14 38.15 -18.14 7.07
CA GLU A 14 37.53 -19.46 6.98
C GLU A 14 36.29 -19.51 6.06
N LEU A 15 35.62 -18.38 5.80
CA LEU A 15 34.56 -18.29 4.78
C LEU A 15 35.01 -18.68 3.37
N SER A 16 36.32 -18.65 3.09
CA SER A 16 36.90 -19.06 1.82
C SER A 16 37.62 -20.42 1.89
N SER A 17 37.40 -21.19 2.96
CA SER A 17 37.95 -22.53 3.12
C SER A 17 37.46 -23.48 2.02
N LYS A 18 38.32 -24.42 1.61
CA LYS A 18 37.93 -25.51 0.70
C LYS A 18 36.91 -26.45 1.36
N ASP A 19 36.97 -26.61 2.67
CA ASP A 19 36.06 -27.45 3.43
C ASP A 19 34.73 -26.73 3.71
N ALA A 20 33.62 -27.33 3.29
CA ALA A 20 32.28 -26.79 3.47
C ALA A 20 31.88 -26.74 4.95
N ALA A 21 32.34 -27.68 5.79
CA ALA A 21 32.03 -27.65 7.22
C ALA A 21 32.67 -26.44 7.90
N THR A 22 33.91 -26.11 7.53
CA THR A 22 34.63 -24.91 7.98
C THR A 22 33.94 -23.63 7.53
N ARG A 23 33.58 -23.50 6.23
CA ARG A 23 32.83 -22.32 5.73
C ARG A 23 31.50 -22.13 6.46
N ARG A 24 30.76 -23.23 6.64
CA ARG A 24 29.49 -23.24 7.38
C ARG A 24 29.67 -22.77 8.83
N ALA A 25 30.67 -23.31 9.54
CA ALA A 25 30.95 -22.93 10.91
C ALA A 25 31.33 -21.45 11.03
N ALA A 26 32.14 -20.95 10.09
CA ALA A 26 32.51 -19.54 10.01
C ALA A 26 31.32 -18.62 9.72
N ALA A 27 30.47 -18.99 8.76
CA ALA A 27 29.27 -18.22 8.42
C ALA A 27 28.37 -18.05 9.64
N TYR A 28 28.14 -19.13 10.37
CA TYR A 28 27.36 -19.08 11.59
C TYR A 28 27.99 -18.22 12.70
N TYR A 29 29.28 -18.43 12.96
CA TYR A 29 29.97 -17.68 14.00
C TYR A 29 29.85 -16.17 13.75
N LEU A 30 30.07 -15.72 12.51
CA LEU A 30 30.05 -14.30 12.17
C LEU A 30 28.66 -13.65 12.33
N GLY A 31 27.59 -14.39 12.01
CA GLY A 31 26.22 -13.94 12.27
C GLY A 31 25.85 -13.91 13.75
N GLU A 32 26.23 -14.95 14.50
CA GLU A 32 25.99 -15.03 15.95
C GLU A 32 26.82 -14.01 16.74
N ALA A 33 28.02 -13.69 16.23
CA ALA A 33 28.92 -12.69 16.77
C ALA A 33 28.54 -11.26 16.38
N GLY A 34 27.61 -11.06 15.44
CA GLY A 34 27.22 -9.75 14.95
C GLY A 34 28.35 -9.00 14.22
N TYR A 35 29.24 -9.71 13.52
CA TYR A 35 30.36 -9.12 12.80
C TYR A 35 29.91 -8.60 11.43
N ASP A 36 29.52 -7.33 11.38
CA ASP A 36 28.92 -6.65 10.22
C ASP A 36 29.81 -6.63 8.97
N GLU A 37 31.13 -6.54 9.11
CA GLU A 37 32.07 -6.66 7.98
C GLU A 37 31.95 -7.99 7.21
N ALA A 38 31.29 -9.02 7.79
CA ALA A 38 31.03 -10.28 7.11
C ALA A 38 29.86 -10.25 6.12
N ILE A 39 28.97 -9.24 6.18
CA ILE A 39 27.70 -9.22 5.44
C ILE A 39 27.90 -9.46 3.95
N THR A 40 28.81 -8.73 3.31
CA THR A 40 29.06 -8.86 1.86
C THR A 40 29.49 -10.27 1.48
N LYS A 41 30.39 -10.89 2.25
CA LYS A 41 30.83 -12.27 2.00
C LYS A 41 29.71 -13.28 2.25
N LEU A 42 28.90 -13.08 3.29
CA LEU A 42 27.75 -13.94 3.59
C LEU A 42 26.72 -13.87 2.46
N VAL A 43 26.48 -12.70 1.87
CA VAL A 43 25.62 -12.57 0.66
C VAL A 43 26.16 -13.39 -0.50
N THR A 44 27.47 -13.36 -0.75
CA THR A 44 28.09 -14.19 -1.79
C THR A 44 27.87 -15.67 -1.51
N LEU A 45 28.16 -16.14 -0.29
CA LEU A 45 27.93 -17.54 0.09
C LEU A 45 26.46 -17.95 -0.06
N TYR A 46 25.52 -17.09 0.31
CA TYR A 46 24.09 -17.35 0.14
C TYR A 46 23.71 -17.56 -1.32
N LYS A 47 24.23 -16.72 -2.22
CA LYS A 47 23.88 -16.77 -3.65
C LYS A 47 24.56 -17.92 -4.39
N SER A 48 25.82 -18.22 -4.08
CA SER A 48 26.66 -19.04 -4.97
C SER A 48 27.51 -20.13 -4.30
N ASP A 49 27.39 -20.38 -2.99
CA ASP A 49 28.13 -21.50 -2.40
C ASP A 49 27.61 -22.85 -2.94
N PRO A 50 28.50 -23.75 -3.40
CA PRO A 50 28.08 -25.05 -3.93
C PRO A 50 27.38 -25.92 -2.88
N ASP A 51 27.71 -25.76 -1.60
CA ASP A 51 27.13 -26.56 -0.52
C ASP A 51 25.82 -25.93 0.02
N PRO A 52 24.68 -26.65 -0.04
CA PRO A 52 23.40 -26.12 0.41
C PRO A 52 23.30 -25.91 1.93
N THR A 53 24.15 -26.55 2.73
CA THR A 53 24.24 -26.32 4.18
C THR A 53 24.98 -25.03 4.50
N VAL A 54 25.94 -24.63 3.66
CA VAL A 54 26.63 -23.34 3.76
C VAL A 54 25.70 -22.21 3.34
N ARG A 55 24.94 -22.35 2.24
CA ARG A 55 23.92 -21.36 1.85
C ARG A 55 22.89 -21.11 2.94
N ARG A 56 22.42 -22.17 3.61
CA ARG A 56 21.50 -22.06 4.77
C ARG A 56 22.14 -21.35 5.96
N ALA A 57 23.42 -21.59 6.23
CA ALA A 57 24.13 -20.88 7.29
C ALA A 57 24.29 -19.40 6.98
N ALA A 58 24.59 -19.05 5.73
CA ALA A 58 24.66 -17.66 5.27
C ALA A 58 23.29 -16.96 5.37
N ALA A 59 22.22 -17.61 4.92
CA ALA A 59 20.85 -17.09 5.05
C ALA A 59 20.47 -16.82 6.51
N TYR A 60 20.77 -17.77 7.40
CA TYR A 60 20.55 -17.61 8.85
C TYR A 60 21.30 -16.39 9.40
N SER A 61 22.59 -16.27 9.10
CA SER A 61 23.42 -15.16 9.58
C SER A 61 22.95 -13.80 9.05
N LEU A 62 22.56 -13.72 7.78
CA LEU A 62 21.96 -12.52 7.18
C LEU A 62 20.62 -12.15 7.84
N GLY A 63 19.81 -13.15 8.20
CA GLY A 63 18.58 -12.94 8.96
C GLY A 63 18.84 -12.30 10.34
N MET A 64 19.94 -12.65 11.01
CA MET A 64 20.33 -12.01 12.27
C MET A 64 20.68 -10.53 12.10
N PHE A 65 21.42 -10.17 11.05
CA PHE A 65 21.73 -8.76 10.75
C PHE A 65 20.47 -7.96 10.42
N ARG A 66 19.56 -8.51 9.60
CA ARG A 66 18.28 -7.88 9.29
C ARG A 66 17.40 -7.69 10.54
N ALA A 67 17.42 -8.65 11.47
CA ALA A 67 16.69 -8.52 12.72
C ALA A 67 17.26 -7.39 13.62
N VAL A 68 18.58 -7.18 13.59
CA VAL A 68 19.24 -6.05 14.29
C VAL A 68 18.85 -4.73 13.64
N GLU A 69 18.93 -4.63 12.31
CA GLU A 69 18.51 -3.45 11.55
C GLU A 69 17.05 -3.06 11.83
N GLN A 70 16.14 -4.05 11.81
CA GLN A 70 14.73 -3.84 12.16
C GLN A 70 14.53 -3.43 13.62
N ALA A 71 15.34 -3.92 14.56
CA ALA A 71 15.28 -3.49 15.95
C ALA A 71 15.75 -2.05 16.12
N LEU A 72 16.80 -1.63 15.41
CA LEU A 72 17.26 -0.24 15.38
C LEU A 72 16.20 0.69 14.76
N ALA A 73 15.59 0.29 13.64
CA ALA A 73 14.51 1.03 12.99
C ALA A 73 13.26 1.20 13.89
N ARG A 74 13.04 0.29 14.84
CA ARG A 74 11.96 0.38 15.85
C ARG A 74 12.33 1.22 17.08
N GLY A 75 13.50 1.86 17.09
CA GLY A 75 14.00 2.62 18.23
C GLY A 75 14.39 1.75 19.43
N GLU A 76 14.59 0.44 19.25
CA GLU A 76 15.01 -0.48 20.31
C GLU A 76 16.54 -0.42 20.55
N GLU A 77 17.17 0.74 20.33
CA GLU A 77 18.63 0.91 20.37
C GLU A 77 19.23 0.42 21.69
N LYS A 78 18.62 0.76 22.84
CA LYS A 78 19.08 0.28 24.15
C LYS A 78 19.13 -1.25 24.23
N ARG A 79 18.10 -1.92 23.72
CA ARG A 79 18.00 -3.39 23.74
C ARG A 79 19.01 -4.03 22.80
N VAL A 80 19.21 -3.44 21.62
CA VAL A 80 20.23 -3.86 20.64
C VAL A 80 21.62 -3.71 21.25
N MET A 81 21.92 -2.57 21.84
CA MET A 81 23.21 -2.31 22.50
C MET A 81 23.44 -3.27 23.68
N ASP A 82 22.41 -3.60 24.46
CA ASP A 82 22.51 -4.60 25.54
C ASP A 82 22.73 -6.03 25.02
N LEU A 83 22.17 -6.37 23.85
CA LEU A 83 22.43 -7.65 23.17
C LEU A 83 23.84 -7.71 22.61
N LEU A 84 24.29 -6.65 21.92
CA LEU A 84 25.64 -6.56 21.36
C LEU A 84 26.70 -6.55 22.46
N ARG A 85 26.50 -5.82 23.57
CA ARG A 85 27.37 -5.88 24.75
C ARG A 85 27.48 -7.29 25.31
N ARG A 86 26.39 -8.06 25.38
CA ARG A 86 26.45 -9.47 25.82
C ARG A 86 27.26 -10.36 24.88
N VAL A 87 27.24 -10.09 23.58
CA VAL A 87 28.03 -10.85 22.60
C VAL A 87 29.50 -10.44 22.67
N VAL A 88 29.80 -9.14 22.71
CA VAL A 88 31.15 -8.57 22.67
C VAL A 88 31.89 -8.70 24.00
N ASP A 89 31.21 -8.42 25.13
CA ASP A 89 31.84 -8.37 26.46
C ASP A 89 31.75 -9.71 27.20
N GLN A 90 30.65 -10.46 27.02
CA GLN A 90 30.42 -11.72 27.73
C GLN A 90 30.63 -12.97 26.87
N GLY A 91 30.88 -12.82 25.56
CA GLY A 91 31.06 -13.95 24.63
C GLY A 91 29.83 -14.86 24.52
N LYS A 92 28.63 -14.38 24.90
CA LYS A 92 27.41 -15.19 24.93
C LYS A 92 26.66 -15.05 23.61
N PHE A 93 26.82 -16.03 22.75
CA PHE A 93 26.09 -16.13 21.48
C PHE A 93 24.62 -16.56 21.67
N GLY A 94 23.75 -16.11 20.78
CA GLY A 94 22.36 -16.59 20.72
C GLY A 94 22.30 -18.11 20.47
N ARG A 95 21.32 -18.80 21.07
CA ARG A 95 21.17 -20.26 20.93
C ARG A 95 20.25 -20.61 19.77
N ARG A 96 20.70 -21.48 18.88
CA ARG A 96 19.87 -21.99 17.78
C ARG A 96 18.77 -22.91 18.31
N LEU A 97 17.52 -22.64 17.92
CA LEU A 97 16.41 -23.54 18.18
C LEU A 97 16.59 -24.81 17.31
N ARG A 98 17.12 -25.89 17.89
CA ARG A 98 17.21 -27.19 17.22
C ARG A 98 15.87 -27.91 17.30
N LEU A 99 14.96 -27.59 16.39
CA LEU A 99 13.79 -28.42 16.16
C LEU A 99 14.26 -29.75 15.54
N ARG A 100 13.91 -30.88 16.18
CA ARG A 100 14.29 -32.20 15.67
C ARG A 100 13.49 -32.49 14.40
N PRO A 101 14.10 -32.92 13.28
CA PRO A 101 13.36 -33.17 12.04
C PRO A 101 12.26 -34.22 12.21
N ARG A 102 12.45 -35.17 13.15
CA ARG A 102 11.43 -36.15 13.52
C ARG A 102 10.18 -35.55 14.15
N SER A 103 10.29 -34.46 14.93
CA SER A 103 9.10 -33.84 15.53
C SER A 103 8.29 -33.05 14.51
N LEU A 104 8.94 -32.49 13.48
CA LEU A 104 8.25 -31.82 12.37
C LEU A 104 7.55 -32.84 11.47
N ALA A 105 8.23 -33.95 11.11
CA ALA A 105 7.60 -35.03 10.35
C ALA A 105 6.42 -35.67 11.11
N MET A 106 6.52 -35.82 12.44
CA MET A 106 5.40 -36.32 13.25
C MET A 106 4.22 -35.35 13.23
N LEU A 107 4.48 -34.04 13.28
CA LEU A 107 3.44 -33.01 13.23
C LEU A 107 2.76 -32.96 11.86
N GLU A 108 3.53 -33.11 10.79
CA GLU A 108 3.01 -33.24 9.42
C GLU A 108 2.13 -34.49 9.26
N ILE A 109 2.57 -35.63 9.80
CA ILE A 109 1.78 -36.87 9.81
C ILE A 109 0.50 -36.68 10.62
N ILE A 110 0.55 -36.03 11.79
CA ILE A 110 -0.63 -35.73 12.60
C ILE A 110 -1.62 -34.86 11.80
N MET A 111 -1.14 -33.83 11.11
CA MET A 111 -1.96 -32.96 10.27
C MET A 111 -2.64 -33.75 9.13
N LEU A 112 -1.90 -34.65 8.47
CA LEU A 112 -2.47 -35.51 7.42
C LEU A 112 -3.51 -36.49 7.97
N VAL A 113 -3.27 -37.10 9.13
CA VAL A 113 -4.24 -37.99 9.79
C VAL A 113 -5.50 -37.22 10.17
N LEU A 114 -5.37 -36.00 10.69
CA LEU A 114 -6.50 -35.14 11.03
C LEU A 114 -7.32 -34.78 9.78
N LEU A 115 -6.65 -34.45 8.67
CA LEU A 115 -7.31 -34.16 7.39
C LEU A 115 -8.11 -35.37 6.89
N VAL A 116 -7.53 -36.57 6.93
CA VAL A 116 -8.21 -37.81 6.52
C VAL A 116 -9.41 -38.11 7.43
N ALA A 117 -9.28 -37.87 8.74
CA ALA A 117 -10.38 -38.04 9.68
C ALA A 117 -11.54 -37.07 9.40
N LEU A 118 -11.25 -35.82 9.03
CA LEU A 118 -12.26 -34.83 8.63
C LEU A 118 -12.97 -35.24 7.34
N ILE A 119 -12.23 -35.77 6.36
CA ILE A 119 -12.81 -36.30 5.11
C ILE A 119 -13.71 -37.51 5.40
N ALA A 120 -13.26 -38.45 6.24
CA ALA A 120 -14.06 -39.62 6.62
C ALA A 120 -15.33 -39.22 7.39
N LEU A 121 -15.23 -38.24 8.29
CA LEU A 121 -16.37 -37.70 9.03
C LEU A 121 -17.40 -37.05 8.08
N HIS A 122 -16.94 -36.34 7.04
CA HIS A 122 -17.79 -35.77 6.01
C HIS A 122 -18.52 -36.86 5.19
N LEU A 123 -17.87 -38.00 4.93
CA LEU A 123 -18.47 -39.12 4.19
C LEU A 123 -19.43 -39.98 5.04
N LEU A 124 -19.22 -40.05 6.36
CA LEU A 124 -20.03 -40.87 7.29
C LEU A 124 -21.31 -40.16 7.77
N LEU A 125 -21.42 -38.84 7.62
CA LEU A 125 -22.58 -38.03 8.01
C LEU A 125 -23.24 -37.36 6.81
N PRO A 126 -23.97 -38.09 5.94
CA PRO A 126 -24.72 -37.48 4.85
C PRO A 126 -25.95 -36.77 5.45
N GLY A 127 -25.84 -35.48 5.74
CA GLY A 127 -26.95 -34.70 6.30
C GLY A 127 -26.57 -33.43 7.04
N LEU A 128 -25.30 -33.23 7.39
CA LEU A 128 -24.77 -31.89 7.65
C LEU A 128 -24.44 -31.28 6.28
N GLY A 129 -25.47 -30.70 5.66
CA GLY A 129 -25.32 -29.92 4.43
C GLY A 129 -24.28 -28.81 4.60
N PRO A 130 -23.77 -28.26 3.48
CA PRO A 130 -22.87 -27.12 3.53
C PRO A 130 -23.55 -25.98 4.30
N LEU A 131 -22.75 -25.29 5.13
CA LEU A 131 -23.05 -23.94 5.60
C LEU A 131 -23.60 -23.10 4.42
N PRO A 132 -24.50 -22.14 4.66
CA PRO A 132 -25.15 -21.39 3.59
C PRO A 132 -24.08 -20.70 2.74
N GLY A 133 -24.03 -21.03 1.45
CA GLY A 133 -22.98 -20.58 0.52
C GLY A 133 -22.62 -21.56 -0.61
N GLY A 134 -23.32 -22.70 -0.73
CA GLY A 134 -23.15 -23.62 -1.86
C GLY A 134 -24.04 -23.25 -3.04
N ILE A 135 -23.41 -22.96 -4.18
CA ILE A 135 -24.01 -22.57 -5.46
C ILE A 135 -24.96 -23.66 -5.98
N GLU A 136 -26.26 -23.39 -6.08
CA GLU A 136 -27.20 -24.23 -6.83
C GLU A 136 -27.24 -23.81 -8.31
N ALA A 137 -27.23 -24.79 -9.21
CA ALA A 137 -27.34 -24.60 -10.65
C ALA A 137 -28.71 -24.00 -11.05
N PRO A 138 -28.79 -23.20 -12.13
CA PRO A 138 -29.97 -22.38 -12.41
C PRO A 138 -31.16 -23.24 -12.84
N ARG A 139 -32.30 -23.08 -12.16
CA ARG A 139 -33.60 -23.53 -12.66
C ARG A 139 -34.20 -22.43 -13.54
N LEU A 140 -34.46 -22.78 -14.80
CA LEU A 140 -35.33 -22.02 -15.69
C LEU A 140 -36.73 -21.92 -15.08
N VAL A 141 -37.16 -20.71 -14.74
CA VAL A 141 -38.56 -20.39 -14.46
C VAL A 141 -39.10 -19.53 -15.60
N VAL A 142 -40.10 -20.07 -16.28
CA VAL A 142 -40.87 -19.44 -17.34
C VAL A 142 -41.96 -18.56 -16.73
N GLY A 143 -41.99 -17.29 -17.16
CA GLY A 143 -43.13 -16.37 -17.32
C GLY A 143 -44.31 -16.37 -16.32
N GLY A 144 -44.53 -15.21 -15.69
CA GLY A 144 -45.80 -14.80 -15.09
C GLY A 144 -45.72 -13.37 -14.51
N PRO A 145 -46.76 -12.52 -14.64
CA PRO A 145 -46.60 -11.07 -14.64
C PRO A 145 -46.61 -10.41 -13.25
N ALA A 146 -45.90 -9.27 -13.19
CA ALA A 146 -46.02 -8.13 -12.27
C ALA A 146 -46.67 -8.40 -10.90
N ALA A 147 -45.83 -8.55 -9.87
CA ALA A 147 -46.20 -8.36 -8.48
C ALA A 147 -45.14 -7.49 -7.80
N GLU A 148 -45.63 -6.66 -6.90
CA GLU A 148 -44.97 -5.52 -6.28
C GLU A 148 -43.68 -5.85 -5.52
N THR A 149 -42.80 -4.87 -5.55
CA THR A 149 -41.60 -4.64 -4.74
C THR A 149 -41.61 -5.34 -3.39
N THR A 150 -40.92 -6.47 -3.31
CA THR A 150 -40.25 -6.92 -2.09
C THR A 150 -38.78 -7.09 -2.44
N ALA A 151 -37.94 -6.36 -1.74
CA ALA A 151 -36.50 -6.38 -1.92
C ALA A 151 -35.97 -7.82 -1.82
N SER A 152 -35.15 -8.20 -2.80
CA SER A 152 -34.41 -9.47 -2.77
C SER A 152 -33.56 -9.55 -1.49
N PRO A 153 -33.52 -10.68 -0.75
CA PRO A 153 -32.85 -10.76 0.55
C PRO A 153 -31.33 -10.55 0.51
N ASP A 154 -30.72 -10.56 -0.68
CA ASP A 154 -29.27 -10.56 -0.89
C ASP A 154 -28.70 -9.23 -1.40
N ALA A 155 -29.53 -8.21 -1.63
CA ALA A 155 -29.04 -6.92 -2.13
C ALA A 155 -28.47 -6.06 -0.98
N PRO A 156 -27.21 -5.57 -1.09
CA PRO A 156 -26.62 -4.70 -0.08
C PRO A 156 -27.41 -3.39 0.05
N ASP A 157 -27.37 -2.79 1.25
CA ASP A 157 -27.90 -1.45 1.49
C ASP A 157 -27.33 -0.45 0.48
N ARG A 158 -28.17 0.44 -0.07
CA ARG A 158 -27.81 1.32 -1.19
C ARG A 158 -26.62 2.21 -0.88
N GLN A 159 -26.55 2.75 0.33
CA GLN A 159 -25.45 3.64 0.73
C GLN A 159 -24.14 2.85 0.90
N THR A 160 -24.24 1.65 1.46
CA THR A 160 -23.14 0.71 1.57
C THR A 160 -22.61 0.31 0.19
N LEU A 161 -23.51 0.01 -0.75
CA LEU A 161 -23.17 -0.30 -2.13
C LEU A 161 -22.44 0.86 -2.83
N ILE A 162 -22.93 2.10 -2.68
CA ILE A 162 -22.27 3.29 -3.25
C ILE A 162 -20.86 3.47 -2.66
N THR A 163 -20.70 3.32 -1.35
CA THR A 163 -19.40 3.45 -0.68
C THR A 163 -18.41 2.38 -1.17
N ASN A 164 -18.88 1.14 -1.34
CA ASN A 164 -18.08 0.06 -1.90
C ASN A 164 -17.69 0.33 -3.35
N MET A 165 -18.62 0.83 -4.17
CA MET A 165 -18.34 1.22 -5.55
C MET A 165 -17.33 2.37 -5.66
N GLN A 166 -17.42 3.38 -4.79
CA GLN A 166 -16.45 4.49 -4.72
C GLN A 166 -15.05 3.99 -4.36
N THR A 167 -14.96 3.11 -3.37
CA THR A 167 -13.69 2.51 -2.92
C THR A 167 -13.07 1.68 -4.03
N LEU A 168 -13.88 0.80 -4.65
CA LEU A 168 -13.44 -0.02 -5.77
C LEU A 168 -12.97 0.84 -6.95
N ARG A 169 -13.71 1.88 -7.32
CA ARG A 169 -13.31 2.85 -8.36
C ARG A 169 -11.92 3.42 -8.09
N GLN A 170 -11.67 3.90 -6.87
CA GLN A 170 -10.40 4.51 -6.50
C GLN A 170 -9.24 3.51 -6.60
N LEU A 171 -9.42 2.29 -6.08
CA LEU A 171 -8.40 1.24 -6.12
C LEU A 171 -8.09 0.81 -7.56
N LEU A 172 -9.13 0.65 -8.40
CA LEU A 172 -8.99 0.34 -9.81
C LEU A 172 -8.25 1.46 -10.56
N SER A 173 -8.61 2.72 -10.33
CA SER A 173 -7.91 3.87 -10.92
C SER A 173 -6.44 3.90 -10.54
N ASN A 174 -6.09 3.64 -9.28
CA ASN A 174 -4.69 3.62 -8.83
C ASN A 174 -3.85 2.54 -9.53
N ASP A 175 -4.40 1.32 -9.61
CA ASP A 175 -3.69 0.17 -10.21
C ASP A 175 -3.59 0.31 -11.74
N LEU A 176 -4.66 0.76 -12.40
CA LEU A 176 -4.66 1.03 -13.84
C LEU A 176 -3.72 2.18 -14.22
N ASN A 177 -3.62 3.25 -13.43
CA ASN A 177 -2.62 4.31 -13.63
C ASN A 177 -1.19 3.77 -13.48
N THR A 178 -0.98 2.84 -12.55
CA THR A 178 0.33 2.19 -12.39
C THR A 178 0.68 1.36 -13.63
N LEU A 179 -0.23 0.52 -14.12
CA LEU A 179 -0.02 -0.24 -15.36
C LEU A 179 0.18 0.66 -16.58
N GLN A 180 -0.59 1.74 -16.70
CA GLN A 180 -0.45 2.70 -17.78
C GLN A 180 0.98 3.26 -17.85
N ARG A 181 1.53 3.64 -16.69
CA ARG A 181 2.90 4.17 -16.59
C ARG A 181 3.95 3.13 -16.96
N GLN A 182 3.78 1.89 -16.47
CA GLN A 182 4.69 0.78 -16.78
C GLN A 182 4.72 0.47 -18.29
N PHE A 183 3.56 0.40 -18.94
CA PHE A 183 3.49 0.16 -20.38
C PHE A 183 3.98 1.35 -21.21
N GLN A 184 3.76 2.58 -20.77
CA GLN A 184 4.34 3.77 -21.41
C GLN A 184 5.87 3.78 -21.33
N GLN A 185 6.47 3.25 -20.25
CA GLN A 185 7.92 3.10 -20.13
C GLN A 185 8.49 2.15 -21.19
N VAL A 186 7.78 1.05 -21.51
CA VAL A 186 8.18 0.13 -22.58
C VAL A 186 8.18 0.82 -23.95
N LEU A 187 7.21 1.72 -24.22
CA LEU A 187 7.16 2.47 -25.48
C LEU A 187 8.37 3.39 -25.69
N VAL A 188 8.95 3.91 -24.60
CA VAL A 188 10.15 4.75 -24.65
C VAL A 188 11.45 3.93 -24.51
N GLY A 189 11.37 2.61 -24.58
CA GLY A 189 12.51 1.69 -24.54
C GLY A 189 13.09 1.45 -23.15
N SER A 190 12.34 1.77 -22.09
CA SER A 190 12.71 1.46 -20.70
C SER A 190 12.20 0.07 -20.28
N GLU A 191 12.92 -0.57 -19.36
CA GLU A 191 12.49 -1.84 -18.77
C GLU A 191 11.34 -1.64 -17.77
N LEU A 192 10.51 -2.67 -17.58
CA LEU A 192 9.44 -2.67 -16.59
C LEU A 192 10.03 -2.67 -15.17
N ASP A 193 9.44 -1.86 -14.28
CA ASP A 193 9.74 -1.93 -12.85
C ASP A 193 8.96 -3.08 -12.22
N CYS A 194 9.60 -4.25 -12.09
CA CYS A 194 9.00 -5.46 -11.51
C CYS A 194 8.78 -5.41 -9.98
N ALA A 195 9.02 -4.26 -9.34
CA ALA A 195 8.68 -4.01 -7.95
C ALA A 195 7.51 -3.01 -7.78
N ALA A 196 6.82 -2.64 -8.86
CA ALA A 196 5.67 -1.75 -8.82
C ALA A 196 4.54 -2.32 -7.94
N PHE A 197 3.93 -1.45 -7.12
CA PHE A 197 2.89 -1.83 -6.17
C PHE A 197 1.50 -1.83 -6.82
N PHE A 198 0.69 -2.84 -6.50
CA PHE A 198 -0.71 -2.97 -6.90
C PHE A 198 -1.57 -3.28 -5.66
N ASN A 199 -2.75 -2.67 -5.59
CA ASN A 199 -3.70 -2.86 -4.50
C ASN A 199 -4.50 -4.16 -4.67
N GLU A 200 -4.70 -4.61 -5.90
CA GLU A 200 -5.43 -5.85 -6.24
C GLU A 200 -6.83 -5.93 -5.61
N PRO A 201 -7.70 -4.94 -5.90
CA PRO A 201 -9.05 -4.94 -5.34
C PRO A 201 -9.86 -6.14 -5.82
N ALA A 202 -10.65 -6.73 -4.93
CA ALA A 202 -11.62 -7.77 -5.29
C ALA A 202 -12.77 -7.18 -6.15
N PRO A 203 -13.43 -7.99 -7.00
CA PRO A 203 -14.59 -7.54 -7.75
C PRO A 203 -15.76 -7.21 -6.81
N LEU A 204 -16.69 -6.38 -7.29
CA LEU A 204 -17.87 -5.98 -6.52
C LEU A 204 -18.72 -7.20 -6.14
N GLU A 205 -18.91 -7.43 -4.84
CA GLU A 205 -19.72 -8.54 -4.33
C GLU A 205 -21.20 -8.36 -4.69
N ASN A 206 -21.87 -9.47 -5.04
CA ASN A 206 -23.29 -9.51 -5.37
C ASN A 206 -23.73 -8.49 -6.43
N ALA A 207 -22.86 -8.20 -7.41
CA ALA A 207 -23.10 -7.22 -8.47
C ALA A 207 -24.42 -7.46 -9.23
N ASP A 208 -24.81 -8.71 -9.50
CA ASP A 208 -26.07 -9.03 -10.19
C ASP A 208 -27.30 -8.72 -9.34
N ALA A 209 -27.25 -9.02 -8.03
CA ALA A 209 -28.32 -8.68 -7.10
C ALA A 209 -28.43 -7.16 -6.91
N ALA A 210 -27.29 -6.46 -6.83
CA ALA A 210 -27.21 -5.00 -6.79
C ALA A 210 -27.77 -4.35 -8.07
N ALA A 211 -27.45 -4.90 -9.24
CA ALA A 211 -27.95 -4.43 -10.53
C ALA A 211 -29.48 -4.63 -10.66
N ALA A 212 -30.01 -5.72 -10.14
CA ALA A 212 -31.45 -5.96 -10.09
C ALA A 212 -32.18 -5.04 -9.11
N ALA A 213 -31.55 -4.70 -7.98
CA ALA A 213 -32.14 -3.86 -6.94
C ALA A 213 -32.06 -2.35 -7.25
N TYR A 214 -30.99 -1.90 -7.93
CA TYR A 214 -30.73 -0.48 -8.21
C TYR A 214 -30.44 -0.24 -9.70
N PRO A 215 -31.48 -0.15 -10.54
CA PRO A 215 -31.34 0.04 -11.99
C PRO A 215 -30.55 1.29 -12.39
N ASP A 216 -30.59 2.34 -11.57
CA ASP A 216 -29.84 3.59 -11.74
C ASP A 216 -28.32 3.42 -11.60
N LEU A 217 -27.88 2.42 -10.82
CA LEU A 217 -26.47 2.13 -10.56
C LEU A 217 -25.88 1.11 -11.54
N VAL A 218 -26.70 0.49 -12.39
CA VAL A 218 -26.27 -0.52 -13.38
C VAL A 218 -25.11 -0.04 -14.27
N PRO A 219 -25.11 1.19 -14.82
CA PRO A 219 -23.99 1.67 -15.61
C PRO A 219 -22.67 1.70 -14.81
N ALA A 220 -22.72 2.13 -13.55
CA ALA A 220 -21.55 2.17 -12.68
C ALA A 220 -21.04 0.77 -12.32
N ILE A 221 -21.95 -0.16 -11.99
CA ILE A 221 -21.62 -1.56 -11.70
C ILE A 221 -20.92 -2.23 -12.89
N GLN A 222 -21.43 -2.03 -14.10
CA GLN A 222 -20.85 -2.59 -15.32
C GLN A 222 -19.47 -1.98 -15.61
N THR A 223 -19.32 -0.66 -15.51
CA THR A 223 -18.04 0.01 -15.70
C THR A 223 -16.98 -0.48 -14.72
N LEU A 224 -17.31 -0.63 -13.44
CA LEU A 224 -16.39 -1.15 -12.43
C LEU A 224 -15.99 -2.61 -12.72
N GLY A 225 -16.94 -3.45 -13.12
CA GLY A 225 -16.66 -4.84 -13.53
C GLY A 225 -15.72 -4.92 -14.74
N ASN A 226 -15.97 -4.09 -15.77
CA ASN A 226 -15.14 -4.04 -16.97
C ASN A 226 -13.72 -3.51 -16.67
N ALA A 227 -13.60 -2.49 -15.82
CA ALA A 227 -12.31 -1.95 -15.41
C ALA A 227 -11.52 -2.95 -14.56
N HIS A 228 -12.17 -3.69 -13.67
CA HIS A 228 -11.56 -4.78 -12.91
C HIS A 228 -11.07 -5.90 -13.84
N ALA A 229 -11.87 -6.35 -14.82
CA ALA A 229 -11.44 -7.34 -15.79
C ALA A 229 -10.21 -6.88 -16.59
N THR A 230 -10.21 -5.62 -17.02
CA THR A 230 -9.08 -4.99 -17.71
C THR A 230 -7.82 -4.98 -16.83
N LEU A 231 -7.96 -4.63 -15.54
CA LEU A 231 -6.85 -4.65 -14.59
C LEU A 231 -6.24 -6.06 -14.47
N VAL A 232 -7.08 -7.08 -14.28
CA VAL A 232 -6.62 -8.47 -14.14
C VAL A 232 -5.86 -8.93 -15.37
N GLU A 233 -6.39 -8.66 -16.57
CA GLU A 233 -5.74 -9.04 -17.83
C GLU A 233 -4.40 -8.31 -18.03
N ALA A 234 -4.41 -6.98 -17.88
CA ALA A 234 -3.23 -6.16 -18.08
C ALA A 234 -2.14 -6.45 -17.04
N LYS A 235 -2.51 -6.66 -15.78
CA LYS A 235 -1.57 -7.06 -14.72
C LYS A 235 -0.98 -8.44 -14.99
N GLY A 236 -1.79 -9.41 -15.43
CA GLY A 236 -1.27 -10.74 -15.79
C GLY A 236 -0.21 -10.68 -16.90
N ARG A 237 -0.35 -9.76 -17.86
CA ARG A 237 0.67 -9.52 -18.90
C ARG A 237 1.94 -8.87 -18.36
N TYR A 238 1.78 -7.91 -17.45
CA TYR A 238 2.90 -7.29 -16.75
C TYR A 238 3.69 -8.33 -15.90
N GLU A 239 2.99 -9.19 -15.16
CA GLU A 239 3.62 -10.22 -14.33
C GLU A 239 4.35 -11.29 -15.15
N ALA A 240 3.73 -11.76 -16.24
CA ALA A 240 4.37 -12.71 -17.15
C ALA A 240 5.68 -12.14 -17.72
N ALA A 241 5.68 -10.86 -18.07
CA ALA A 241 6.88 -10.18 -18.56
C ALA A 241 7.97 -10.04 -17.49
N CYS A 242 7.58 -9.85 -16.22
CA CYS A 242 8.51 -9.68 -15.12
C CYS A 242 9.10 -11.00 -14.58
N PHE A 243 8.31 -12.07 -14.57
CA PHE A 243 8.63 -13.28 -13.81
C PHE A 243 8.67 -14.56 -14.64
N ASP A 244 7.96 -14.60 -15.76
CA ASP A 244 7.86 -15.80 -16.61
C ASP A 244 8.79 -15.75 -17.84
N GLY A 245 9.51 -14.63 -18.02
CA GLY A 245 10.48 -14.44 -19.11
C GLY A 245 9.83 -14.07 -20.45
N ASP A 246 8.55 -13.69 -20.44
CA ASP A 246 7.87 -13.17 -21.61
C ASP A 246 8.40 -11.76 -21.96
N VAL A 247 8.40 -11.42 -23.25
CA VAL A 247 8.81 -10.10 -23.71
C VAL A 247 7.60 -9.37 -24.28
N ILE A 248 7.29 -8.20 -23.75
CA ILE A 248 6.27 -7.32 -24.33
C ILE A 248 6.90 -6.60 -25.52
N ALA A 249 6.57 -7.05 -26.73
CA ALA A 249 6.97 -6.36 -27.96
C ALA A 249 6.35 -4.95 -28.02
N ILE A 250 7.12 -3.95 -28.45
CA ILE A 250 6.68 -2.54 -28.51
C ILE A 250 5.40 -2.41 -29.34
N GLU A 251 5.27 -3.18 -30.41
CA GLU A 251 4.11 -3.20 -31.30
C GLU A 251 2.84 -3.75 -30.62
N ALA A 252 3.00 -4.60 -29.60
CA ALA A 252 1.91 -5.18 -28.83
C ALA A 252 1.47 -4.29 -27.65
N VAL A 253 2.31 -3.34 -27.21
CA VAL A 253 2.01 -2.44 -26.09
C VAL A 253 0.75 -1.61 -26.35
N GLY A 254 0.53 -1.18 -27.60
CA GLY A 254 -0.68 -0.43 -27.95
C GLY A 254 -1.98 -1.19 -27.66
N GLY A 255 -1.98 -2.52 -27.84
CA GLY A 255 -3.12 -3.38 -27.53
C GLY A 255 -3.35 -3.57 -26.02
N LEU A 256 -2.31 -3.41 -25.20
CA LEU A 256 -2.41 -3.45 -23.74
C LEU A 256 -2.79 -2.10 -23.13
N LEU A 257 -2.28 -1.01 -23.72
CA LEU A 257 -2.50 0.34 -23.22
C LEU A 257 -3.90 0.87 -23.56
N ALA A 258 -4.44 0.54 -24.74
CA ALA A 258 -5.74 1.07 -25.16
C ALA A 258 -6.91 0.67 -24.22
N PRO A 259 -7.07 -0.61 -23.80
CA PRO A 259 -8.10 -0.99 -22.84
C PRO A 259 -7.91 -0.33 -21.46
N VAL A 260 -6.66 -0.18 -21.01
CA VAL A 260 -6.33 0.47 -19.73
C VAL A 260 -6.74 1.95 -19.74
N VAL A 261 -6.39 2.69 -20.80
CA VAL A 261 -6.75 4.10 -20.96
C VAL A 261 -8.26 4.28 -21.10
N ALA A 262 -8.92 3.42 -21.87
CA ALA A 262 -10.37 3.44 -22.01
C ALA A 262 -11.07 3.19 -20.65
N SER A 263 -10.58 2.23 -19.87
CA SER A 263 -11.12 1.95 -18.53
C SER A 263 -10.93 3.12 -17.58
N LEU A 264 -9.77 3.79 -17.61
CA LEU A 264 -9.53 5.00 -16.80
C LEU A 264 -10.52 6.13 -17.15
N ALA A 265 -10.78 6.35 -18.44
CA ALA A 265 -11.75 7.34 -18.88
C ALA A 265 -13.18 6.99 -18.42
N SER A 266 -13.61 5.74 -18.57
CA SER A 266 -14.93 5.31 -18.13
C SER A 266 -15.09 5.37 -16.60
N LEU A 267 -14.03 5.14 -15.82
CA LEU A 267 -14.06 5.30 -14.36
C LEU A 267 -14.28 6.77 -13.94
N GLU A 268 -13.76 7.73 -14.72
CA GLU A 268 -14.01 9.16 -14.51
C GLU A 268 -15.49 9.51 -14.72
N GLU A 269 -16.09 8.98 -15.79
CA GLU A 269 -17.49 9.25 -16.20
C GLU A 269 -18.54 8.81 -15.16
N ILE A 270 -18.25 7.76 -14.38
CA ILE A 270 -19.17 7.25 -13.35
C ILE A 270 -19.00 7.94 -11.99
N THR A 271 -17.98 8.79 -11.82
CA THR A 271 -17.74 9.56 -10.58
C THR A 271 -18.96 10.38 -10.11
N PRO A 272 -19.66 11.15 -10.98
CA PRO A 272 -20.86 11.89 -10.55
C PRO A 272 -22.02 10.98 -10.16
N LEU A 273 -22.14 9.78 -10.74
CA LEU A 273 -23.18 8.80 -10.40
C LEU A 273 -22.98 8.19 -9.01
N LEU A 274 -21.73 8.19 -8.54
CA LEU A 274 -21.34 7.61 -7.27
C LEU A 274 -21.22 8.64 -6.15
N SER A 275 -21.38 9.93 -6.42
CA SER A 275 -21.25 11.00 -5.42
C SER A 275 -22.60 11.28 -4.73
N PRO A 276 -22.63 11.63 -3.43
CA PRO A 276 -23.86 12.09 -2.80
C PRO A 276 -24.33 13.36 -3.51
N THR A 277 -25.62 13.41 -3.83
CA THR A 277 -26.27 14.60 -4.38
C THR A 277 -26.17 15.70 -3.34
N GLU A 278 -25.16 16.56 -3.45
CA GLU A 278 -25.28 17.89 -2.89
C GLU A 278 -26.52 18.52 -3.52
N GLU A 279 -27.41 18.92 -2.64
CA GLU A 279 -28.62 19.66 -2.92
C GLU A 279 -28.30 20.78 -3.91
N VAL A 280 -29.02 20.77 -5.03
CA VAL A 280 -28.89 21.69 -6.16
C VAL A 280 -28.85 23.14 -5.66
N ALA A 281 -27.66 23.74 -5.64
CA ALA A 281 -27.56 25.19 -5.68
C ALA A 281 -28.08 25.64 -7.07
N ALA A 282 -29.11 26.48 -7.03
CA ALA A 282 -29.89 26.95 -8.17
C ALA A 282 -29.02 27.43 -9.37
N PRO A 283 -29.53 27.30 -10.61
CA PRO A 283 -28.79 27.66 -11.80
C PRO A 283 -28.48 29.17 -11.87
N GLN A 284 -27.19 29.49 -11.74
CA GLN A 284 -26.47 30.49 -12.53
C GLN A 284 -27.10 30.80 -13.91
N PRO A 285 -27.73 31.96 -14.22
CA PRO A 285 -28.10 32.28 -15.58
C PRO A 285 -26.88 32.34 -16.49
N SER A 286 -26.91 31.53 -17.55
CA SER A 286 -25.93 31.48 -18.62
C SER A 286 -25.80 32.85 -19.29
N THR A 287 -24.58 33.36 -19.39
CA THR A 287 -24.24 34.41 -20.36
C THR A 287 -23.89 33.69 -21.69
N PRO A 288 -24.51 34.02 -22.82
CA PRO A 288 -24.34 33.27 -24.07
C PRO A 288 -23.01 33.56 -24.78
N GLU A 289 -22.52 32.52 -25.48
CA GLU A 289 -21.43 32.52 -26.47
C GLU A 289 -21.75 33.39 -27.71
N PRO A 290 -20.76 33.70 -28.58
CA PRO A 290 -20.60 35.00 -29.21
C PRO A 290 -21.37 35.10 -30.53
N THR A 291 -22.06 36.21 -30.73
CA THR A 291 -22.56 36.58 -32.06
C THR A 291 -21.44 37.32 -32.81
N GLU A 292 -21.12 36.77 -33.98
CA GLU A 292 -20.37 37.36 -35.08
C GLU A 292 -20.77 38.83 -35.33
N ILE A 293 -19.80 39.76 -35.29
CA ILE A 293 -20.03 41.16 -35.70
C ILE A 293 -18.96 41.60 -36.71
N THR A 294 -19.49 41.92 -37.88
CA THR A 294 -18.91 42.59 -39.04
C THR A 294 -18.17 43.91 -38.72
N ALA A 295 -16.95 44.02 -39.24
CA ALA A 295 -16.17 45.17 -39.71
C ALA A 295 -16.51 46.64 -39.29
N THR A 296 -15.54 47.28 -38.61
CA THR A 296 -14.91 48.64 -38.77
C THR A 296 -15.75 49.93 -38.98
N PRO A 297 -15.17 51.15 -38.79
CA PRO A 297 -14.05 51.62 -37.93
C PRO A 297 -14.42 52.89 -37.12
N THR A 298 -13.45 53.43 -36.35
CA THR A 298 -13.14 54.88 -36.19
C THR A 298 -13.13 55.45 -34.76
N GLU A 299 -11.93 55.94 -34.43
CA GLU A 299 -11.55 57.09 -33.61
C GLU A 299 -11.47 57.08 -32.08
N ALA A 300 -10.41 57.80 -31.70
CA ALA A 300 -10.15 58.56 -30.48
C ALA A 300 -9.35 57.84 -29.39
N ALA A 301 -8.06 58.21 -29.39
CA ALA A 301 -7.02 57.84 -28.47
C ALA A 301 -7.16 58.49 -27.07
N THR A 302 -6.26 58.04 -26.18
CA THR A 302 -5.70 58.67 -24.95
C THR A 302 -6.30 58.19 -23.61
N PRO A 303 -5.49 58.01 -22.54
CA PRO A 303 -4.14 57.42 -22.47
C PRO A 303 -4.07 56.21 -21.49
N THR A 304 -3.06 55.38 -21.71
CA THR A 304 -2.53 54.34 -20.83
C THR A 304 -2.27 54.84 -19.41
N PRO A 305 -2.78 54.19 -18.34
CA PRO A 305 -2.18 54.33 -17.03
C PRO A 305 -0.92 53.45 -16.96
N GLU A 306 0.18 54.15 -16.73
CA GLU A 306 1.50 53.66 -16.33
C GLU A 306 1.39 52.61 -15.19
N PRO A 307 2.09 51.47 -15.26
CA PRO A 307 2.00 50.46 -14.22
C PRO A 307 2.66 51.00 -12.95
N THR A 308 1.84 51.26 -11.93
CA THR A 308 2.32 51.53 -10.57
C THR A 308 3.07 50.29 -10.09
N ALA A 309 4.39 50.43 -9.99
CA ALA A 309 5.27 49.41 -9.44
C ALA A 309 4.78 49.04 -8.04
N ALA A 310 4.29 47.81 -7.90
CA ALA A 310 4.09 47.20 -6.59
C ALA A 310 5.44 47.17 -5.85
N PRO A 311 5.44 47.31 -4.51
CA PRO A 311 6.67 47.30 -3.74
C PRO A 311 7.42 46.00 -4.02
N THR A 312 8.65 46.10 -4.52
CA THR A 312 9.57 44.98 -4.59
C THR A 312 9.82 44.52 -3.16
N GLU A 313 9.06 43.51 -2.73
CA GLU A 313 9.44 42.70 -1.58
C GLU A 313 10.87 42.21 -1.84
N PRO A 314 11.75 42.25 -0.82
CA PRO A 314 13.11 41.78 -0.99
C PRO A 314 13.04 40.35 -1.51
N LEU A 315 13.69 40.09 -2.66
CA LEU A 315 13.83 38.75 -3.25
C LEU A 315 14.31 37.79 -2.16
N ALA A 316 13.37 37.13 -1.49
CA ALA A 316 13.66 36.09 -0.52
C ALA A 316 14.21 34.94 -1.36
N LEU A 317 15.52 34.76 -1.28
CA LEU A 317 16.22 33.72 -2.01
C LEU A 317 15.57 32.39 -1.62
N ALA A 318 14.90 31.73 -2.56
CA ALA A 318 14.27 30.44 -2.32
C ALA A 318 15.31 29.46 -1.75
N ASN A 319 14.95 28.79 -0.67
CA ASN A 319 15.78 27.79 -0.02
C ASN A 319 14.96 26.52 0.29
N PRO A 320 14.57 25.74 -0.75
CA PRO A 320 13.77 24.53 -0.58
C PRO A 320 14.33 23.53 0.43
N ARG A 321 15.67 23.42 0.52
CA ARG A 321 16.35 22.46 1.40
C ARG A 321 16.18 22.76 2.89
N GLN A 322 15.87 24.00 3.28
CA GLN A 322 15.67 24.36 4.69
C GLN A 322 14.49 23.63 5.33
N HIS A 323 13.50 23.22 4.52
CA HIS A 323 12.27 22.58 4.98
C HIS A 323 12.42 21.07 5.20
N LEU A 324 13.47 20.44 4.64
CA LEU A 324 13.63 18.99 4.64
C LEU A 324 13.62 18.39 6.05
N VAL A 325 14.35 18.98 6.98
CA VAL A 325 14.44 18.47 8.37
C VAL A 325 13.06 18.47 9.04
N THR A 326 12.28 19.54 8.86
CA THR A 326 10.94 19.64 9.42
C THR A 326 9.98 18.62 8.79
N LEU A 327 10.04 18.46 7.46
CA LEU A 327 9.16 17.56 6.72
C LEU A 327 9.45 16.07 7.00
N TYR A 328 10.72 15.67 7.07
CA TYR A 328 11.08 14.33 7.56
C TYR A 328 10.63 14.12 9.00
N GLY A 329 10.78 15.14 9.85
CA GLY A 329 10.32 15.08 11.24
C GLY A 329 8.81 14.87 11.37
N ILE A 330 7.99 15.47 10.50
CA ILE A 330 6.53 15.23 10.45
C ILE A 330 6.26 13.76 10.10
N ILE A 331 6.88 13.27 9.01
CA ILE A 331 6.70 11.90 8.53
C ILE A 331 7.07 10.89 9.63
N ASP A 332 8.23 11.07 10.25
CA ASP A 332 8.76 10.18 11.29
C ASP A 332 7.89 10.17 12.54
N GLU A 333 7.42 11.35 12.98
CA GLU A 333 6.52 11.48 14.13
C GLU A 333 5.19 10.76 13.89
N MET A 334 4.58 10.99 12.72
CA MET A 334 3.29 10.41 12.38
C MET A 334 3.36 8.88 12.23
N ARG A 335 4.37 8.38 11.50
CA ARG A 335 4.56 6.95 11.21
C ARG A 335 5.22 6.16 12.33
N ASN A 336 5.69 6.81 13.39
CA ASN A 336 6.24 6.14 14.55
C ASN A 336 5.23 5.09 15.07
N PRO A 337 5.66 3.89 15.52
CA PRO A 337 4.75 2.90 16.09
C PRO A 337 3.90 3.41 17.27
N ARG A 338 4.38 4.42 17.99
CA ARG A 338 3.64 5.14 19.06
C ARG A 338 3.13 6.52 18.64
N GLY A 339 3.35 6.90 17.38
CA GLY A 339 2.82 8.11 16.79
C GLY A 339 1.35 7.94 16.40
N PRO A 340 0.68 9.02 15.99
CA PRO A 340 -0.74 9.01 15.67
C PRO A 340 -1.14 7.97 14.63
N ALA A 341 -0.39 7.77 13.54
CA ALA A 341 -0.72 6.75 12.54
C ALA A 341 -0.46 5.32 13.06
N GLY A 342 0.66 5.13 13.78
CA GLY A 342 1.03 3.83 14.33
C GLY A 342 0.04 3.30 15.37
N LEU A 343 -0.39 4.17 16.30
CA LEU A 343 -1.40 3.85 17.30
C LEU A 343 -2.76 3.57 16.63
N LEU A 344 -3.17 4.39 15.67
CA LEU A 344 -4.43 4.21 14.95
C LEU A 344 -4.46 2.88 14.20
N ARG A 345 -3.35 2.50 13.52
CA ARG A 345 -3.20 1.20 12.88
C ARG A 345 -3.34 0.06 13.87
N GLN A 346 -2.70 0.18 15.04
CA GLN A 346 -2.77 -0.82 16.10
C GLN A 346 -4.21 -0.97 16.58
N TYR A 347 -4.89 0.14 16.88
CA TYR A 347 -6.24 0.13 17.44
C TYR A 347 -7.26 -0.48 16.49
N TRP A 348 -7.17 -0.16 15.20
CA TRP A 348 -8.01 -0.80 14.19
C TRP A 348 -7.67 -2.28 13.94
N THR A 349 -6.40 -2.67 14.12
CA THR A 349 -5.99 -4.09 14.07
C THR A 349 -6.58 -4.87 15.24
N ASP A 350 -6.56 -4.29 16.44
CA ASP A 350 -7.13 -4.90 17.65
C ASP A 350 -8.66 -5.00 17.53
N ALA A 351 -9.32 -3.94 17.05
CA ALA A 351 -10.75 -3.94 16.73
C ALA A 351 -11.13 -5.02 15.70
N THR A 352 -10.29 -5.26 14.68
CA THR A 352 -10.52 -6.33 13.69
C THR A 352 -10.47 -7.72 14.33
N ARG A 353 -9.53 -7.94 15.26
CA ARG A 353 -9.29 -9.27 15.84
C ARG A 353 -10.26 -9.63 16.97
N ALA A 354 -10.56 -8.66 17.83
CA ALA A 354 -11.34 -8.88 19.04
C ALA A 354 -12.76 -8.31 18.98
N GLY A 355 -13.09 -7.51 17.96
CA GLY A 355 -14.36 -6.79 17.83
C GLY A 355 -14.51 -5.61 18.79
N MET A 356 -13.58 -5.45 19.73
CA MET A 356 -13.55 -4.42 20.77
C MET A 356 -12.09 -4.13 21.15
N THR A 357 -11.82 -2.92 21.65
CA THR A 357 -10.50 -2.51 22.12
C THR A 357 -10.63 -1.65 23.38
N ASP A 358 -9.71 -1.83 24.33
CA ASP A 358 -9.62 -0.97 25.53
C ASP A 358 -9.17 0.46 25.17
N ALA A 359 -8.62 0.64 23.96
CA ALA A 359 -8.13 1.91 23.45
C ALA A 359 -9.20 3.00 23.30
N CYS A 360 -10.49 2.66 23.34
CA CYS A 360 -11.57 3.65 23.40
C CYS A 360 -11.54 4.54 24.65
N ARG A 361 -10.74 4.17 25.66
CA ARG A 361 -10.54 4.95 26.89
C ARG A 361 -9.22 5.72 26.90
N ASP A 362 -8.39 5.54 25.88
CA ASP A 362 -7.12 6.24 25.77
C ASP A 362 -7.36 7.70 25.34
N PRO A 363 -6.52 8.66 25.79
CA PRO A 363 -6.57 10.01 25.27
C PRO A 363 -6.20 10.02 23.79
N LEU A 364 -7.00 10.71 22.98
CA LEU A 364 -6.73 10.90 21.55
C LEU A 364 -5.42 11.68 21.37
N PRO A 365 -4.51 11.22 20.49
CA PRO A 365 -3.28 11.95 20.21
C PRO A 365 -3.59 13.22 19.43
N ASP A 366 -2.82 14.28 19.70
CA ASP A 366 -2.88 15.51 18.93
C ASP A 366 -2.18 15.30 17.58
N VAL A 367 -2.93 15.45 16.49
CA VAL A 367 -2.40 15.30 15.13
C VAL A 367 -2.05 16.68 14.62
N ARG A 368 -0.82 16.83 14.12
CA ARG A 368 -0.29 18.11 13.66
C ARG A 368 -1.16 18.74 12.56
N ASP A 369 -1.23 20.07 12.58
CA ASP A 369 -1.83 20.86 11.49
C ASP A 369 -1.02 20.75 10.18
N ASP A 370 -1.68 21.11 9.07
CA ASP A 370 -1.10 21.09 7.74
C ASP A 370 0.12 22.01 7.63
N TYR A 371 1.13 21.54 6.91
CA TYR A 371 2.35 22.29 6.67
C TYR A 371 2.15 23.24 5.48
N SER A 372 2.41 24.53 5.69
CA SER A 372 2.34 25.55 4.65
C SER A 372 3.74 25.88 4.10
N LEU A 373 3.92 25.70 2.79
CA LEU A 373 5.17 26.01 2.09
C LEU A 373 5.10 27.42 1.49
N PRO A 374 6.14 28.27 1.67
CA PRO A 374 6.19 29.58 1.02
C PRO A 374 6.11 29.45 -0.52
N PRO A 375 5.35 30.30 -1.23
CA PRO A 375 5.16 30.20 -2.69
C PRO A 375 6.48 30.18 -3.47
N GLN A 376 7.45 30.99 -3.06
CA GLN A 376 8.78 31.05 -3.65
C GLN A 376 9.57 29.72 -3.54
N ASP A 377 9.37 28.94 -2.48
CA ASP A 377 10.02 27.65 -2.28
C ASP A 377 9.28 26.52 -3.01
N ALA A 378 7.95 26.64 -3.12
CA ALA A 378 7.10 25.76 -3.93
C ALA A 378 7.43 25.88 -5.44
N GLU A 379 7.57 27.11 -5.93
CA GLU A 379 7.95 27.37 -7.33
C GLU A 379 9.38 26.92 -7.63
N ALA A 380 10.30 27.06 -6.68
CA ALA A 380 11.70 26.66 -6.85
C ALA A 380 11.90 25.14 -6.86
N SER A 381 11.01 24.35 -6.26
CA SER A 381 11.08 22.89 -6.27
C SER A 381 9.69 22.25 -6.35
N PRO A 382 9.25 21.84 -7.56
CA PRO A 382 7.99 21.12 -7.75
C PRO A 382 7.91 19.82 -6.94
N GLU A 383 9.03 19.12 -6.76
CA GLU A 383 9.09 17.90 -5.95
C GLU A 383 8.85 18.19 -4.45
N LEU A 384 9.36 19.31 -3.94
CA LEU A 384 9.08 19.74 -2.57
C LEU A 384 7.60 20.10 -2.39
N ALA A 385 7.01 20.80 -3.37
CA ALA A 385 5.59 21.15 -3.33
C ALA A 385 4.71 19.89 -3.31
N GLN A 386 4.99 18.92 -4.17
CA GLN A 386 4.29 17.62 -4.18
C GLN A 386 4.53 16.84 -2.88
N ALA A 387 5.72 16.90 -2.29
CA ALA A 387 5.99 16.25 -1.00
C ALA A 387 5.12 16.83 0.13
N VAL A 388 4.95 18.15 0.16
CA VAL A 388 4.10 18.84 1.14
C VAL A 388 2.62 18.48 0.94
N GLU A 389 2.15 18.40 -0.31
CA GLU A 389 0.79 17.95 -0.62
C GLU A 389 0.52 16.54 -0.08
N GLN A 390 1.46 15.60 -0.31
CA GLN A 390 1.35 14.23 0.20
C GLN A 390 1.42 14.16 1.73
N ILE A 391 2.22 15.00 2.38
CA ILE A 391 2.26 15.10 3.85
C ILE A 391 0.92 15.59 4.38
N ASN A 392 0.35 16.65 3.81
CA ASN A 392 -0.92 17.22 4.25
C ASN A 392 -2.08 16.24 4.01
N LEU A 393 -2.07 15.52 2.88
CA LEU A 393 -3.00 14.41 2.65
C LEU A 393 -2.90 13.34 3.75
N GLY A 394 -1.68 12.94 4.11
CA GLY A 394 -1.46 11.99 5.19
C GLY A 394 -1.98 12.51 6.54
N LEU A 395 -1.70 13.76 6.89
CA LEU A 395 -2.16 14.40 8.13
C LEU A 395 -3.69 14.49 8.21
N ASP A 396 -4.34 14.88 7.11
CA ASP A 396 -5.80 14.92 7.02
C ASP A 396 -6.42 13.52 7.18
N LEU A 397 -5.90 12.51 6.48
CA LEU A 397 -6.38 11.14 6.63
C LEU A 397 -6.21 10.61 8.06
N ILE A 398 -5.09 10.92 8.75
CA ILE A 398 -4.92 10.53 10.14
C ILE A 398 -5.93 11.22 11.05
N ARG A 399 -6.21 12.53 10.85
CA ARG A 399 -7.28 13.24 11.57
C ARG A 399 -8.64 12.58 11.34
N GLN A 400 -8.99 12.30 10.08
CA GLN A 400 -10.23 11.60 9.71
C GLN A 400 -10.32 10.22 10.36
N GLY A 401 -9.23 9.46 10.36
CA GLY A 401 -9.19 8.12 10.94
C GLY A 401 -9.37 8.12 12.46
N TRP A 402 -8.82 9.13 13.17
CA TRP A 402 -9.06 9.31 14.60
C TRP A 402 -10.50 9.73 14.91
N MET A 403 -11.08 10.63 14.11
CA MET A 403 -12.51 10.99 14.22
C MET A 403 -13.41 9.77 14.00
N LEU A 404 -13.11 8.94 13.00
CA LEU A 404 -13.83 7.69 12.75
C LEU A 404 -13.69 6.72 13.92
N PHE A 405 -12.50 6.59 14.50
CA PHE A 405 -12.24 5.71 15.63
C PHE A 405 -13.01 6.15 16.87
N GLU A 406 -12.95 7.45 17.19
CA GLU A 406 -13.71 8.03 18.30
C GLU A 406 -15.22 7.79 18.13
N THR A 407 -15.76 8.10 16.95
CA THR A 407 -17.17 7.88 16.64
C THR A 407 -17.54 6.41 16.80
N ALA A 408 -16.73 5.49 16.25
CA ALA A 408 -16.97 4.05 16.33
C ALA A 408 -16.92 3.51 17.77
N CYS A 409 -16.08 4.09 18.63
CA CYS A 409 -16.06 3.81 20.06
C CYS A 409 -17.37 4.25 20.75
N GLN A 410 -17.87 5.44 20.43
CA GLN A 410 -19.10 5.98 21.03
C GLN A 410 -20.36 5.23 20.56
N THR A 411 -20.42 4.82 19.29
CA THR A 411 -21.56 4.12 18.68
C THR A 411 -21.46 2.60 18.77
N ASN A 412 -20.41 2.05 19.39
CA ASN A 412 -20.14 0.62 19.48
C ASN A 412 -20.10 -0.08 18.10
N SER A 413 -19.52 0.59 17.11
CA SER A 413 -19.43 0.12 15.71
C SER A 413 -17.98 -0.11 15.25
N LEU A 414 -17.07 -0.39 16.19
CA LEU A 414 -15.65 -0.63 15.90
C LEU A 414 -15.42 -1.77 14.90
N ALA A 415 -16.10 -2.90 15.09
CA ALA A 415 -15.91 -4.07 14.24
C ALA A 415 -16.34 -3.80 12.79
N SER A 416 -17.46 -3.10 12.59
CA SER A 416 -17.96 -2.78 11.25
C SER A 416 -17.12 -1.69 10.57
N GLN A 417 -16.58 -0.73 11.33
CA GLN A 417 -15.74 0.34 10.79
C GLN A 417 -14.26 -0.02 10.70
N ALA A 418 -13.83 -1.18 11.22
CA ALA A 418 -12.42 -1.55 11.28
C ALA A 418 -11.76 -1.64 9.90
N ALA A 419 -12.47 -2.14 8.88
CA ALA A 419 -11.94 -2.20 7.51
C ALA A 419 -11.67 -0.79 6.96
N THR A 420 -12.66 0.11 7.05
CA THR A 420 -12.56 1.51 6.64
C THR A 420 -11.45 2.24 7.40
N GLY A 421 -11.40 2.09 8.72
CA GLY A 421 -10.38 2.69 9.57
C GLY A 421 -8.97 2.24 9.24
N ARG A 422 -8.76 0.93 8.98
CA ARG A 422 -7.45 0.44 8.51
C ARG A 422 -7.10 1.00 7.14
N GLN A 423 -8.06 1.10 6.23
CA GLN A 423 -7.82 1.64 4.88
C GLN A 423 -7.34 3.08 4.96
N ILE A 424 -8.00 3.92 5.76
CA ILE A 424 -7.60 5.32 5.99
C ILE A 424 -6.13 5.38 6.46
N VAL A 425 -5.75 4.55 7.44
CA VAL A 425 -4.37 4.54 7.95
C VAL A 425 -3.36 4.06 6.90
N MET A 426 -3.70 3.03 6.13
CA MET A 426 -2.83 2.54 5.06
C MET A 426 -2.62 3.59 3.97
N THR A 427 -3.68 4.32 3.58
CA THR A 427 -3.58 5.41 2.61
C THR A 427 -2.74 6.57 3.16
N ALA A 428 -2.90 6.92 4.43
CA ALA A 428 -2.06 7.94 5.08
C ALA A 428 -0.58 7.54 5.12
N GLU A 429 -0.28 6.29 5.53
CA GLU A 429 1.09 5.76 5.56
C GLU A 429 1.72 5.74 4.15
N ALA A 430 0.95 5.45 3.11
CA ALA A 430 1.40 5.50 1.71
C ALA A 430 1.67 6.92 1.22
N ALA A 431 0.83 7.90 1.59
CA ALA A 431 1.06 9.31 1.28
C ALA A 431 2.38 9.80 1.89
N PHE A 432 2.62 9.47 3.17
CA PHE A 432 3.89 9.81 3.83
C PHE A 432 5.12 9.12 3.20
N GLN A 433 4.99 7.86 2.76
CA GLN A 433 6.08 7.18 2.03
C GLN A 433 6.39 7.84 0.68
N THR A 434 5.34 8.26 -0.04
CA THR A 434 5.47 8.99 -1.30
C THR A 434 6.17 10.33 -1.07
N ALA A 435 5.76 11.08 -0.04
CA ALA A 435 6.43 12.30 0.37
C ALA A 435 7.91 12.09 0.70
N GLU A 436 8.24 11.03 1.46
CA GLU A 436 9.63 10.70 1.82
C GLU A 436 10.49 10.48 0.56
N GLY A 437 9.96 9.79 -0.45
CA GLY A 437 10.60 9.60 -1.75
C GLY A 437 10.90 10.92 -2.46
N LEU A 438 9.92 11.83 -2.50
CA LEU A 438 10.06 13.17 -3.10
C LEU A 438 11.08 14.03 -2.34
N LEU A 439 11.06 14.02 -1.00
CA LEU A 439 12.05 14.72 -0.17
C LEU A 439 13.47 14.20 -0.41
N ASN A 440 13.64 12.90 -0.64
CA ASN A 440 14.95 12.33 -0.97
C ASN A 440 15.49 12.87 -2.32
N VAL A 441 14.61 13.11 -3.30
CA VAL A 441 14.99 13.75 -4.58
C VAL A 441 15.48 15.17 -4.34
N VAL A 442 14.75 15.96 -3.54
CA VAL A 442 15.12 17.34 -3.19
C VAL A 442 16.42 17.42 -2.39
N ARG A 443 16.68 16.43 -1.52
CA ARG A 443 17.95 16.34 -0.75
C ARG A 443 19.15 16.07 -1.65
N ASN A 444 18.96 15.27 -2.70
CA ASN A 444 20.02 14.76 -3.55
C ASN A 444 20.33 15.65 -4.77
N ARG A 445 19.44 16.59 -5.10
CA ARG A 445 19.71 17.72 -6.01
C ARG A 445 20.34 18.84 -5.24
#